data_AF-A0A9J6FG88-F1
#
_entry.id   AF-A0A9J6FG88-F1
#
_cell.length_a   1.000
_cell.length_b   1.000
_cell.length_c   1.000
_cell.angle_alpha   90.00
_cell.angle_beta   90.00
_cell.angle_gamma   90.00
#
_symmetry.space_group_name_H-M   'P 1'
#
loop_
_entity.id
_entity.type
_entity.pdbx_description
1 polymer ?
#
loop_
_entity_poly.entity_id
_entity_poly.type
_entity_poly.pdbx_seq_one_letter_code
_entity_poly.pdbx_strand_id
1 'polypeptide(L)'
;MKARDECAMPGVRVASSVRFYGAALSDFAEYLCACADVVSVDEFIDWHRARVRCLVAAGCDLLAFETIPVAREAVALVCLLREFPGTKTWPSFPISREAPACTAKGEHLAVVMRDC
;
A
#
# COMPACT_ATOMS: atom_id res chain seq x y z
N MET A 1 -6.19 18.10 15.76
CA MET A 1 -5.22 17.31 16.55
C MET A 1 -4.56 16.34 15.59
N LYS A 2 -3.22 16.22 15.58
CA LYS A 2 -2.52 15.27 14.70
C LYS A 2 -2.12 14.02 15.47
N ALA A 3 -2.17 12.86 14.82
CA ALA A 3 -1.81 11.56 15.39
C ALA A 3 -0.42 11.56 16.04
N ARG A 4 0.54 12.28 15.45
CA ARG A 4 1.89 12.43 16.01
C ARG A 4 1.90 13.15 17.37
N ASP A 5 1.05 14.16 17.52
CA ASP A 5 0.98 14.98 18.73
C ASP A 5 0.41 14.18 19.91
N GLU A 6 -0.45 13.19 19.64
CA GLU A 6 -1.06 12.33 20.67
C GLU A 6 -0.09 11.29 21.24
N CYS A 7 0.84 10.81 20.42
CA CYS A 7 1.81 9.80 20.84
C CYS A 7 2.78 10.36 21.91
N ALA A 8 3.06 11.67 21.90
CA ALA A 8 3.84 12.43 22.88
C ALA A 8 5.19 11.81 23.36
N MET A 9 5.71 10.80 22.65
CA MET A 9 6.94 10.09 22.97
C MET A 9 8.09 10.53 22.05
N PRO A 10 9.20 11.05 22.63
CA PRO A 10 10.40 11.38 21.87
C PRO A 10 10.94 10.16 21.11
N GLY A 11 11.37 10.36 19.86
CA GLY A 11 12.05 9.33 19.05
C GLY A 11 11.15 8.25 18.42
N VAL A 12 9.86 8.19 18.77
CA VAL A 12 8.90 7.25 18.13
C VAL A 12 8.49 7.77 16.76
N ARG A 13 8.07 6.88 15.84
CA ARG A 13 7.39 7.26 14.58
C ARG A 13 6.02 6.59 14.52
N VAL A 14 5.03 7.32 14.01
CA VAL A 14 3.66 6.84 13.80
C VAL A 14 3.46 6.56 12.32
N ALA A 15 3.16 5.31 11.96
CA ALA A 15 2.80 4.92 10.61
C ALA A 15 1.31 4.60 10.53
N SER A 16 0.63 5.16 9.52
CA SER A 16 -0.75 4.79 9.21
C SER A 16 -0.78 3.63 8.23
N SER A 17 -1.52 2.58 8.56
CA SER A 17 -1.72 1.43 7.67
C SER A 17 -2.60 1.81 6.47
N VAL A 18 -2.18 1.34 5.30
CA VAL A 18 -2.97 1.31 4.06
C VAL A 18 -2.93 -0.12 3.54
N ARG A 19 -4.05 -0.83 3.67
CA ARG A 19 -4.17 -2.21 3.18
C ARG A 19 -4.54 -2.27 1.70
N PHE A 20 -4.16 -3.37 1.08
CA PHE A 20 -4.56 -3.79 -0.27
C PHE A 20 -6.08 -3.70 -0.51
N TYR A 21 -6.47 -3.40 -1.75
CA TYR A 21 -7.84 -3.30 -2.20
C TYR A 21 -8.67 -4.54 -1.84
N GLY A 22 -8.16 -5.74 -2.14
CA GLY A 22 -8.87 -6.99 -1.88
C GLY A 22 -9.15 -7.26 -0.40
N ALA A 23 -8.43 -6.60 0.52
CA ALA A 23 -8.72 -6.70 1.95
C ALA A 23 -10.07 -6.06 2.34
N ALA A 24 -10.58 -5.13 1.52
CA ALA A 24 -11.89 -4.53 1.72
C ALA A 24 -13.04 -5.40 1.19
N LEU A 25 -12.76 -6.33 0.27
CA LEU A 25 -13.77 -7.22 -0.33
C LEU A 25 -14.24 -8.31 0.64
N SER A 26 -13.49 -8.56 1.72
CA SER A 26 -13.84 -9.50 2.80
C SER A 26 -14.16 -10.93 2.31
N ASP A 27 -13.60 -11.32 1.16
CA ASP A 27 -13.83 -12.58 0.44
C ASP A 27 -12.53 -13.40 0.28
N PHE A 28 -11.52 -13.12 1.12
CA PHE A 28 -10.16 -13.65 1.02
C PHE A 28 -9.41 -13.25 -0.27
N ALA A 29 -9.87 -12.23 -1.03
CA ALA A 29 -9.14 -11.72 -2.19
C ALA A 29 -7.73 -11.21 -1.85
N GLU A 30 -7.45 -10.85 -0.60
CA GLU A 30 -6.09 -10.53 -0.13
C GLU A 30 -5.10 -11.72 -0.22
N TYR A 31 -5.60 -12.96 -0.22
CA TYR A 31 -4.78 -14.17 -0.40
C TYR A 31 -4.92 -14.77 -1.81
N LEU A 32 -6.11 -14.64 -2.40
CA LEU A 32 -6.40 -15.18 -3.74
C LEU A 32 -5.96 -14.24 -4.87
N CYS A 33 -5.62 -12.98 -4.55
CA CYS A 33 -5.23 -11.95 -5.50
C CYS A 33 -6.26 -11.74 -6.63
N ALA A 34 -7.55 -12.01 -6.35
CA ALA A 34 -8.59 -12.12 -7.36
C ALA A 34 -8.89 -10.79 -8.09
N CYS A 35 -8.60 -9.65 -7.46
CA CYS A 35 -8.80 -8.33 -8.06
C CYS A 35 -7.64 -7.88 -8.98
N ALA A 36 -6.52 -8.61 -9.03
CA ALA A 36 -5.31 -8.21 -9.76
C ALA A 36 -5.54 -7.99 -11.26
N ASP A 37 -6.38 -8.84 -11.85
CA ASP A 37 -6.53 -8.94 -13.31
C ASP A 37 -7.73 -8.13 -13.82
N VAL A 38 -8.59 -7.63 -12.92
CA VAL A 38 -9.85 -6.95 -13.27
C VAL A 38 -9.89 -5.47 -12.88
N VAL A 39 -8.95 -4.99 -12.07
CA VAL A 39 -8.86 -3.58 -11.66
C VAL A 39 -7.63 -2.93 -12.29
N SER A 40 -7.83 -1.78 -12.91
CA SER A 40 -6.78 -0.96 -13.52
C SER A 40 -6.02 -0.12 -12.48
N VAL A 41 -4.87 0.42 -12.90
CA VAL A 41 -4.05 1.31 -12.05
C VAL A 41 -4.83 2.56 -11.65
N ASP A 42 -5.57 3.18 -12.58
CA ASP A 42 -6.34 4.40 -12.30
C ASP A 42 -7.50 4.12 -11.32
N GLU A 43 -8.16 2.97 -11.45
CA GLU A 43 -9.20 2.55 -10.50
C GLU A 43 -8.63 2.34 -9.08
N PHE A 44 -7.43 1.77 -8.97
CA PHE A 44 -6.74 1.65 -7.68
C PHE A 44 -6.37 3.02 -7.10
N ILE A 45 -5.86 3.95 -7.93
CA ILE A 45 -5.55 5.32 -7.50
C ILE A 45 -6.80 5.99 -6.94
N ASP A 46 -7.89 5.97 -7.71
CA ASP A 46 -9.15 6.61 -7.34
C ASP A 46 -9.72 6.03 -6.04
N TRP A 47 -9.64 4.70 -5.88
CA TRP A 47 -10.10 4.02 -4.67
C TRP A 47 -9.28 4.40 -3.42
N HIS A 48 -7.96 4.45 -3.54
CA HIS A 48 -7.06 4.76 -2.42
C HIS A 48 -6.99 6.25 -2.07
N ARG A 49 -7.23 7.15 -3.03
CA ARG A 49 -7.01 8.60 -2.89
C ARG A 49 -7.69 9.19 -1.65
N ALA A 50 -8.96 8.87 -1.44
CA ALA A 50 -9.71 9.40 -0.29
C ALA A 50 -9.10 8.95 1.04
N ARG A 51 -8.70 7.68 1.14
CA ARG A 51 -8.08 7.11 2.35
C ARG A 51 -6.71 7.72 2.62
N VAL A 52 -5.84 7.75 1.61
CA VAL A 52 -4.49 8.33 1.73
C VAL A 52 -4.57 9.79 2.15
N ARG A 53 -5.45 10.58 1.53
CA ARG A 53 -5.66 11.99 1.91
C ARG A 53 -6.05 12.14 3.38
N CYS A 54 -6.95 11.31 3.88
CA CYS A 54 -7.36 11.35 5.29
C CYS A 54 -6.20 10.99 6.23
N LEU A 55 -5.40 9.97 5.91
CA LEU A 55 -4.27 9.54 6.74
C LEU A 55 -3.13 10.57 6.75
N VAL A 56 -2.85 11.20 5.60
CA VAL A 56 -1.88 12.31 5.52
C VAL A 56 -2.38 13.49 6.35
N ALA A 57 -3.66 13.85 6.23
CA ALA A 57 -4.24 14.93 7.03
C ALA A 57 -4.24 14.63 8.55
N ALA A 58 -4.35 13.36 8.93
CA ALA A 58 -4.23 12.92 10.32
C ALA A 58 -2.83 13.16 10.90
N GLY A 59 -1.81 13.40 10.07
CA GLY A 59 -0.48 13.82 10.51
C GLY A 59 0.39 12.69 11.06
N CYS A 60 0.31 11.51 10.46
CA CYS A 60 1.28 10.44 10.70
C CYS A 60 2.63 10.76 10.04
N ASP A 61 3.72 10.20 10.58
CA ASP A 61 5.07 10.41 10.03
C ASP A 61 5.25 9.68 8.70
N LEU A 62 4.61 8.51 8.56
CA LEU A 62 4.78 7.57 7.46
C LEU A 62 3.43 6.94 7.08
N LEU A 63 3.32 6.46 5.85
CA LEU A 63 2.29 5.49 5.44
C LEU A 63 2.91 4.09 5.32
N ALA A 64 2.20 3.08 5.80
CA ALA A 64 2.59 1.69 5.68
C ALA A 64 1.68 1.03 4.64
N PHE A 65 2.17 0.88 3.41
CA PHE A 65 1.45 0.16 2.36
C PHE A 65 1.65 -1.33 2.61
N GLU A 66 0.70 -1.92 3.33
CA GLU A 66 0.87 -3.25 3.89
C GLU A 66 0.14 -4.33 3.09
N THR A 67 0.80 -5.47 2.95
CA THR A 67 0.27 -6.67 2.33
C THR A 67 -0.23 -6.40 0.92
N ILE A 68 0.65 -5.91 0.03
CA ILE A 68 0.33 -5.62 -1.37
C ILE A 68 0.76 -6.79 -2.26
N PRO A 69 -0.13 -7.76 -2.57
CA PRO A 69 0.24 -8.95 -3.35
C PRO A 69 0.42 -8.69 -4.86
N VAL A 70 -0.08 -7.55 -5.37
CA VAL A 70 -0.19 -7.26 -6.81
C VAL A 70 0.64 -6.05 -7.20
N ALA A 71 1.45 -6.17 -8.25
CA ALA A 71 2.35 -5.12 -8.72
C ALA A 71 1.60 -3.86 -9.18
N ARG A 72 0.49 -4.03 -9.91
CA ARG A 72 -0.31 -2.90 -10.42
C ARG A 72 -0.81 -1.99 -9.31
N GLU A 73 -1.24 -2.57 -8.18
CA GLU A 73 -1.69 -1.77 -7.04
C GLU A 73 -0.51 -1.09 -6.33
N ALA A 74 0.65 -1.73 -6.25
CA ALA A 74 1.86 -1.08 -5.73
C ALA A 74 2.24 0.15 -6.59
N VAL A 75 2.23 0.00 -7.92
CA VAL A 75 2.45 1.11 -8.86
C VAL A 75 1.39 2.21 -8.69
N ALA A 76 0.12 1.84 -8.54
CA ALA A 76 -0.96 2.79 -8.28
C ALA A 76 -0.72 3.60 -6.99
N LEU A 77 -0.35 2.94 -5.90
CA LEU A 77 -0.05 3.58 -4.62
C LEU A 77 1.14 4.53 -4.71
N VAL A 78 2.21 4.15 -5.42
CA VAL A 78 3.36 5.03 -5.66
C VAL A 78 3.00 6.22 -6.56
N CYS A 79 2.21 6.00 -7.61
CA CYS A 79 1.72 7.08 -8.46
C CYS A 79 0.86 8.07 -7.65
N LEU A 80 -0.04 7.56 -6.81
CA LEU A 80 -0.89 8.35 -5.94
C LEU A 80 -0.08 9.19 -4.94
N LEU A 81 1.05 8.68 -4.42
CA LEU A 81 1.90 9.44 -3.50
C LEU A 81 2.46 10.73 -4.11
N ARG A 82 2.53 10.85 -5.44
CA ARG A 82 2.94 12.10 -6.10
C ARG A 82 1.96 13.25 -5.82
N GLU A 83 0.71 12.96 -5.48
CA GLU A 83 -0.29 13.95 -5.04
C GLU A 83 -0.02 14.47 -3.60
N PHE A 84 0.82 13.78 -2.81
CA PHE A 84 1.08 14.09 -1.40
C PHE A 84 2.59 14.28 -1.12
N PRO A 85 3.22 15.34 -1.68
CA PRO A 85 4.66 15.55 -1.57
C PRO A 85 5.12 15.63 -0.11
N GLY A 86 6.25 15.00 0.20
CA GLY A 86 6.82 14.92 1.55
C GLY A 86 6.32 13.74 2.39
N THR A 87 5.28 13.04 1.94
CA THR A 87 4.83 11.79 2.56
C THR A 87 5.86 10.68 2.34
N LYS A 88 6.28 10.03 3.42
CA LYS A 88 7.18 8.87 3.36
C LYS A 88 6.36 7.59 3.46
N THR A 89 6.78 6.55 2.76
CA THR A 89 6.11 5.25 2.77
C THR A 89 7.11 4.09 2.86
N TRP A 90 6.61 2.90 3.19
CA TRP A 90 7.21 1.65 2.74
C TRP A 90 6.12 0.75 2.13
N PRO A 91 6.40 0.06 1.02
CA PRO A 91 5.59 -1.05 0.55
C PRO A 91 6.04 -2.36 1.21
N SER A 92 5.07 -3.23 1.50
CA SER A 92 5.28 -4.60 1.97
C SER A 92 4.56 -5.58 1.05
N PHE A 93 5.27 -6.61 0.61
CA PHE A 93 4.79 -7.60 -0.34
C PHE A 93 4.75 -8.98 0.30
N PRO A 94 3.60 -9.69 0.29
CA PRO A 94 3.60 -11.11 0.58
C PRO A 94 4.32 -11.86 -0.55
N ILE A 95 5.15 -12.83 -0.19
CA ILE A 95 6.03 -13.57 -1.10
C ILE A 95 5.48 -14.99 -1.30
N SER A 96 5.59 -15.53 -2.52
CA SER A 96 5.24 -16.92 -2.80
C SER A 96 6.18 -17.88 -2.07
N ARG A 97 5.61 -18.92 -1.46
CA ARG A 97 6.39 -19.96 -0.78
C ARG A 97 7.16 -20.83 -1.78
N GLU A 98 6.57 -21.08 -2.94
CA GLU A 98 7.08 -21.93 -4.01
C GLU A 98 8.10 -21.19 -4.90
N ALA A 99 7.94 -19.87 -5.03
CA ALA A 99 8.84 -19.00 -5.79
C ALA A 99 9.22 -17.76 -4.95
N PRO A 100 10.23 -17.84 -4.07
CA PRO A 100 10.59 -16.76 -3.13
C PRO A 100 11.06 -15.44 -3.79
N ALA A 101 11.38 -15.47 -5.09
CA ALA A 101 11.68 -14.27 -5.87
C ALA A 101 10.42 -13.55 -6.37
N CYS A 102 9.23 -14.08 -6.11
CA CYS A 102 7.96 -13.59 -6.63
C CYS A 102 7.00 -13.16 -5.50
N THR A 103 6.12 -12.21 -5.79
CA THR A 103 4.97 -11.86 -4.94
C THR A 103 4.02 -13.06 -4.78
N ALA A 104 3.06 -12.97 -3.88
CA ALA A 104 2.02 -13.99 -3.71
C ALA A 104 1.20 -14.26 -5.00
N LYS A 105 1.09 -13.26 -5.90
CA LYS A 105 0.47 -13.43 -7.22
C LYS A 105 1.36 -14.19 -8.23
N GLY A 106 2.66 -14.32 -7.94
CA GLY A 106 3.64 -14.91 -8.85
C GLY A 106 4.38 -13.89 -9.73
N GLU A 107 4.29 -12.59 -9.42
CA GLU A 107 5.02 -11.54 -10.15
C GLU A 107 6.44 -11.41 -9.61
N HIS A 108 7.45 -11.35 -10.48
CA HIS A 108 8.84 -11.27 -10.03
C HIS A 108 9.10 -9.97 -9.25
N LEU A 109 9.54 -10.07 -7.99
CA LEU A 109 9.66 -8.93 -7.07
C LEU A 109 10.58 -7.83 -7.61
N ALA A 110 11.69 -8.21 -8.26
CA ALA A 110 12.60 -7.23 -8.87
C ALA A 110 11.98 -6.41 -10.02
N VAL A 111 10.94 -6.93 -10.68
CA VAL A 111 10.18 -6.19 -11.70
C VAL A 111 9.24 -5.21 -11.00
N VAL A 112 8.49 -5.68 -10.00
CA VAL A 112 7.61 -4.83 -9.18
C VAL A 112 8.35 -3.64 -8.59
N MET A 113 9.52 -3.89 -7.98
CA MET A 113 10.36 -2.87 -7.38
C MET A 113 11.00 -1.89 -8.37
N ARG A 114 11.08 -2.25 -9.66
CA ARG A 114 11.59 -1.35 -10.70
C ARG A 114 10.52 -0.36 -11.15
N ASP A 115 9.27 -0.80 -11.18
CA ASP A 115 8.14 -0.03 -11.68
C ASP A 115 7.55 0.91 -10.60
N CYS A 116 7.94 0.71 -9.33
CA CYS A 116 7.68 1.59 -8.19
C CYS A 116 8.79 2.64 -8.04
#